data_AF-A0A7V4J5E0-F1
#
_entry.id   AF-A0A7V4J5E0-F1
#
_cell.length_a   1.000
_cell.length_b   1.000
_cell.length_c   1.000
_cell.angle_alpha   90.00
_cell.angle_beta   90.00
_cell.angle_gamma   90.00
#
_symmetry.space_group_name_H-M   'P 1'
#
loop_
_entity.id
_entity.type
_entity.pdbx_description
1 polymer ?
#
loop_
_entity_poly.entity_id
_entity_poly.type
_entity_poly.pdbx_seq_one_letter_code
_entity_poly.pdbx_strand_id
1 'polypeptide(L)' 'AHLRRTSTGVEAGVEPQMVDAGHPLAAVSGATNAITYVTDLMGEVTLVGAGAGRRETGFALLSDLLEIQRLRR' A
#
# COMPACT_ATOMS: atom_id res chain seq x y z
N ALA A 1 5.13 -8.63 -1.88
CA ALA A 1 3.81 -9.25 -1.65
C ALA A 1 2.92 -8.91 -2.83
N HIS A 2 2.08 -9.84 -3.28
CA HIS A 2 1.10 -9.58 -4.33
C HIS A 2 -0.30 -9.94 -3.81
N LEU A 3 -1.30 -9.24 -4.30
CA LEU A 3 -2.70 -9.53 -4.04
C LEU A 3 -3.49 -9.27 -5.33
N ARG A 4 -4.27 -10.25 -5.76
CA ARG A 4 -5.05 -10.18 -7.00
C ARG A 4 -6.43 -10.78 -6.79
N ARG A 5 -7.46 -10.08 -7.27
CA ARG A 5 -8.81 -10.63 -7.36
C ARG A 5 -8.90 -11.55 -8.58
N THR A 6 -9.44 -12.74 -8.39
CA THR A 6 -9.69 -13.73 -9.44
C THR A 6 -11.18 -14.00 -9.55
N SER A 7 -11.60 -14.78 -10.56
CA SER A 7 -13.00 -15.19 -10.71
C SER A 7 -13.50 -16.10 -9.58
N THR A 8 -12.59 -16.76 -8.86
CA THR A 8 -12.91 -17.72 -7.80
C THR A 8 -12.56 -17.22 -6.39
N GLY A 9 -11.94 -16.04 -6.26
CA GLY A 9 -11.61 -15.47 -4.95
C GLY A 9 -10.48 -14.44 -4.98
N VAL A 10 -9.60 -14.53 -3.98
CA VAL A 10 -8.43 -13.67 -3.83
C VAL A 10 -7.19 -14.55 -3.78
N GLU A 11 -6.22 -14.23 -4.63
CA GLU A 11 -4.88 -14.82 -4.61
C GLU A 11 -3.94 -13.83 -3.93
N ALA A 12 -3.15 -14.33 -2.98
CA ALA A 12 -2.17 -13.51 -2.25
C ALA A 12 -0.92 -14.33 -1.92
N GLY A 13 0.24 -13.67 -1.94
CA GLY A 13 1.52 -14.31 -1.70
C GLY A 13 2.61 -13.33 -1.28
N VAL A 14 3.61 -13.86 -0.58
CA VAL A 14 4.81 -13.12 -0.16
C VAL A 14 6.03 -13.94 -0.54
N GLU A 15 6.77 -13.43 -1.51
CA GLU A 15 8.01 -14.02 -2.00
C GLU A 15 8.88 -12.93 -2.65
N PRO A 16 10.20 -13.16 -2.82
CA PRO A 16 11.03 -12.32 -3.67
C PRO A 16 10.54 -12.38 -5.11
N GLN A 17 10.36 -11.23 -5.75
CA GLN A 17 9.89 -11.13 -7.14
C GLN A 17 10.74 -10.12 -7.89
N MET A 18 11.12 -10.43 -9.13
CA MET A 18 11.75 -9.46 -10.01
C MET A 18 10.73 -8.39 -10.43
N VAL A 19 11.18 -7.15 -10.45
CA VAL A 19 10.38 -5.98 -10.85
C VAL A 19 11.10 -5.29 -11.99
N ASP A 20 10.36 -4.87 -13.02
CA ASP A 20 10.93 -4.11 -14.13
C ASP A 20 11.62 -2.84 -13.64
N ALA A 21 12.80 -2.54 -14.19
CA ALA A 21 13.61 -1.40 -13.77
C ALA A 21 12.90 -0.05 -13.95
N GLY A 22 11.94 0.04 -14.88
CA GLY A 22 11.13 1.23 -15.10
C GLY A 22 9.90 1.35 -14.18
N HIS A 23 9.55 0.31 -13.43
CA HIS A 23 8.39 0.33 -12.54
C HIS A 23 8.71 1.15 -11.28
N PRO A 24 7.78 1.99 -10.79
CA PRO A 24 7.99 2.79 -9.58
C PRO A 24 8.49 2.02 -8.34
N LEU A 25 8.11 0.74 -8.17
CA LEU A 25 8.55 -0.09 -7.05
C LEU A 25 10.06 -0.38 -7.09
N ALA A 26 10.69 -0.38 -8.27
CA ALA A 26 12.12 -0.62 -8.42
C ALA A 26 12.98 0.52 -7.83
N ALA A 27 12.43 1.74 -7.74
CA ALA A 27 13.11 2.90 -7.15
C ALA A 27 13.03 2.95 -5.62
N VAL A 28 12.23 2.09 -4.99
CA VAL A 28 11.99 2.10 -3.54
C VAL A 28 13.16 1.40 -2.84
N SER A 29 13.76 2.09 -1.87
CA SER A 29 14.91 1.59 -1.13
C SER A 29 14.93 2.04 0.33
N GLY A 30 15.81 1.42 1.12
CA GLY A 30 15.96 1.72 2.54
C GLY A 30 14.74 1.32 3.36
N ALA A 31 14.34 2.16 4.32
CA ALA A 31 13.23 1.91 5.23
C ALA A 31 11.87 2.40 4.70
N THR A 32 11.77 2.65 3.39
CA THR A 32 10.57 3.13 2.73
C THR A 32 9.75 1.94 2.26
N ASN A 33 8.44 1.96 2.53
CA ASN A 33 7.50 1.00 1.95
C ASN A 33 6.80 1.62 0.74
N ALA A 34 6.35 0.76 -0.16
CA ALA A 34 5.50 1.17 -1.26
C ALA A 34 4.47 0.11 -1.61
N ILE A 35 3.35 0.56 -2.18
CA ILE A 35 2.29 -0.29 -2.72
C ILE A 35 1.84 0.29 -4.05
N THR A 36 1.67 -0.56 -5.07
CA THR A 36 1.06 -0.17 -6.35
C THR A 36 -0.31 -0.80 -6.45
N TYR A 37 -1.32 0.03 -6.71
CA TYR A 37 -2.67 -0.39 -7.04
C TYR A 37 -2.86 -0.38 -8.55
N VAL A 38 -3.38 -1.46 -9.12
CA VAL A 38 -3.88 -1.47 -10.49
C VAL A 38 -5.37 -1.15 -10.45
N THR A 39 -5.77 -0.09 -11.12
CA THR A 39 -7.15 0.41 -11.11
C THR A 39 -7.72 0.46 -12.53
N ASP A 40 -9.03 0.27 -12.65
CA ASP A 40 -9.70 0.19 -13.96
C ASP A 40 -9.68 1.53 -14.72
N LEU A 41 -9.68 2.66 -14.00
CA LEU A 41 -9.83 3.99 -14.59
C LEU A 41 -8.57 4.86 -14.45
N MET A 42 -7.85 4.76 -13.34
CA MET A 42 -6.66 5.59 -13.09
C MET A 42 -5.37 4.88 -13.53
N GLY A 43 -5.46 3.63 -13.99
CA GLY A 43 -4.29 2.80 -14.26
C GLY A 43 -3.55 2.45 -12.96
N GLU A 44 -2.23 2.43 -13.04
CA GLU A 44 -1.37 2.11 -11.89
C GLU A 44 -1.12 3.34 -11.00
N VAL A 45 -1.35 3.17 -9.70
CA VAL A 45 -1.10 4.20 -8.68
C VAL A 45 -0.17 3.65 -7.62
N THR A 46 1.04 4.19 -7.55
CA THR A 46 2.03 3.82 -6.53
C THR A 46 2.03 4.81 -5.37
N LEU A 47 1.82 4.32 -4.15
CA LEU A 47 2.00 5.07 -2.91
C LEU A 47 3.34 4.69 -2.30
N VAL A 48 4.11 5.70 -1.90
CA VAL A 48 5.44 5.54 -1.31
C VAL A 48 5.49 6.33 -0.01
N GLY A 49 6.04 5.75 1.05
CA GLY A 49 6.16 6.42 2.33
C GLY A 49 6.96 5.62 3.35
N ALA A 50 7.23 6.23 4.51
CA ALA A 50 7.90 5.53 5.60
C ALA A 50 7.09 4.31 6.03
N GLY A 51 7.72 3.14 6.11
CA GLY A 51 7.04 1.88 6.37
C GLY A 51 6.55 1.70 7.80
N ALA A 52 7.32 2.24 8.75
CA ALA A 52 7.00 2.24 10.17
C ALA A 52 7.78 3.37 10.85
N GLY A 53 7.29 3.81 12.01
CA GLY A 53 7.96 4.82 12.81
C GLY A 53 7.03 5.38 13.88
N ARG A 54 7.58 5.84 14.99
CA ARG A 54 6.75 6.27 16.15
C ARG A 54 5.76 7.36 15.78
N ARG A 55 6.17 8.29 14.91
CA ARG A 55 5.33 9.43 14.51
C ARG A 55 4.29 8.98 13.49
N GLU A 56 4.72 8.22 12.49
CA GLU A 56 3.92 7.71 11.37
C GLU A 56 2.79 6.80 11.88
N THR A 57 3.13 5.83 12.73
CA THR A 57 2.16 4.94 13.37
C THR A 57 1.23 5.71 14.31
N GLY A 58 1.73 6.69 15.06
CA GLY A 58 0.90 7.55 15.90
C GLY A 58 -0.12 8.38 15.11
N PHE A 59 0.28 8.91 13.94
CA PHE A 59 -0.62 9.63 13.04
C PHE A 59 -1.67 8.72 12.41
N ALA A 60 -1.32 7.49 12.03
CA ALA A 60 -2.29 6.52 11.51
C ALA A 60 -3.40 6.24 12.53
N LEU A 61 -3.03 6.00 13.79
CA LEU A 61 -3.99 5.81 14.88
C LEU A 61 -4.88 7.04 15.10
N LEU A 62 -4.30 8.24 15.12
CA LEU A 62 -5.06 9.48 15.29
C LEU A 62 -6.06 9.69 14.14
N SER A 63 -5.63 9.42 12.89
CA SER A 63 -6.50 9.51 11.71
C SER A 63 -7.71 8.59 11.84
N ASP A 64 -7.51 7.34 12.23
CA ASP A 64 -8.58 6.37 12.41
C ASP A 64 -9.55 6.80 13.52
N LEU A 65 -9.06 7.33 14.64
CA LEU A 65 -9.90 7.83 15.73
C LEU A 65 -10.78 9.01 15.30
N LEU A 66 -10.23 9.94 14.52
CA LEU A 66 -10.98 11.06 13.98
C LEU A 66 -12.07 10.58 13.01
N GLU A 67 -11.76 9.61 12.16
CA GLU A 67 -12.70 9.06 11.19
C GLU A 67 -13.84 8.29 11.89
N ILE A 68 -13.53 7.46 12.89
CA ILE A 68 -14.54 6.77 13.71
C ILE A 68 -15.49 7.79 14.36
N GLN A 69 -14.95 8.88 14.91
CA GLN A 69 -15.78 9.92 15.52
C GLN A 69 -16.65 10.64 14.49
N ARG A 70 -16.15 10.85 13.27
CA ARG A 70 -16.91 11.43 12.17
C ARG A 70 -18.09 10.54 11.76
N LEU A 71 -17.90 9.23 11.69
CA LEU A 71 -18.94 8.25 11.32
C LEU A 71 -20.03 8.05 12.39
N ARG A 72 -19.76 8.44 13.65
CA ARG A 72 -20.73 8.37 14.75
C ARG A 72 -21.70 9.56 14.81
N ARG A 73 -21.43 10.62 14.05
CA ARG A 73 -22.31 11.79 13.91
C ARG A 73 -23.20 11.62 12.70
#